data_AF-A0A084XW14-F1
#
_entry.id   AF-A0A084XW14-F1
#
_cell.length_a   1.000
_cell.length_b   1.000
_cell.length_c   1.000
_cell.angle_alpha   90.00
_cell.angle_beta   90.00
_cell.angle_gamma   90.00
#
_symmetry.space_group_name_H-M   'P 1'
#
loop_
_entity.id
_entity.type
_entity.pdbx_description
1 polymer ?
#
loop_
_entity_poly.entity_id
_entity_poly.type
_entity_poly.pdbx_seq_one_letter_code
_entity_poly.pdbx_strand_id
1 'polypeptide(L)' 'MSKLRTARLQRGKTLIETATEVGINFSGLSRIERGEQTPSPKVAIRLCAVYGVSLDDIYRPTSPAEDRAA' A
#
# COMPACT_ATOMS: atom_id res chain seq x y z
N MET A 1 -8.98 -7.79 -1.67
CA MET A 1 -7.66 -7.27 -2.06
C MET A 1 -7.74 -5.79 -2.39
N SER A 2 -7.02 -4.95 -1.65
CA SER A 2 -6.89 -3.52 -1.96
C SER A 2 -6.07 -3.26 -3.24
N LYS A 3 -6.29 -2.09 -3.85
CA LYS A 3 -5.53 -1.63 -5.04
C LYS A 3 -4.03 -1.58 -4.78
N LEU A 4 -3.62 -1.16 -3.58
CA LEU A 4 -2.21 -1.09 -3.17
C LEU A 4 -1.57 -2.48 -3.07
N ARG A 5 -2.27 -3.42 -2.42
CA ARG A 5 -1.82 -4.81 -2.34
C ARG A 5 -1.69 -5.43 -3.72
N THR A 6 -2.66 -5.20 -4.61
CA THR A 6 -2.58 -5.67 -6.00
C THR A 6 -1.39 -5.07 -6.74
N ALA A 7 -1.15 -3.76 -6.61
CA ALA A 7 -0.02 -3.09 -7.26
C ALA A 7 1.34 -3.63 -6.79
N ARG A 8 1.45 -4.02 -5.51
CA ARG A 8 2.63 -4.70 -4.97
C ARG A 8 2.81 -6.10 -5.55
N LEU A 9 1.74 -6.91 -5.55
CA LEU A 9 1.78 -8.29 -6.04
C LEU A 9 2.07 -8.37 -7.54
N GLN A 10 1.52 -7.45 -8.35
CA GLN A 10 1.83 -7.35 -9.79
C GLN A 10 3.32 -7.09 -10.07
N ARG A 11 4.05 -6.54 -9.10
CA ARG A 11 5.50 -6.31 -9.18
C ARG A 11 6.32 -7.44 -8.58
N GLY A 12 5.69 -8.52 -8.11
CA GLY A 12 6.37 -9.65 -7.48
C GLY A 12 7.03 -9.32 -6.14
N LYS A 13 6.69 -8.19 -5.51
CA LYS A 13 7.33 -7.74 -4.26
C LYS A 13 6.60 -8.26 -3.03
N THR A 14 7.36 -8.67 -2.04
CA THR A 14 6.86 -8.96 -0.69
C THR A 14 6.58 -7.67 0.08
N LEU A 15 5.82 -7.78 1.18
CA LEU A 15 5.62 -6.67 2.12
C LEU A 15 6.95 -6.17 2.70
N ILE A 16 7.88 -7.07 3.00
CA ILE A 16 9.16 -6.73 3.62
C ILE A 16 10.03 -5.93 2.64
N GLU A 17 10.16 -6.38 1.40
CA GLU A 17 10.94 -5.69 0.37
C GLU A 17 10.40 -4.29 0.12
N THR A 18 9.08 -4.18 -0.07
CA THR A 18 8.46 -2.88 -0.33
C THR A 18 8.56 -1.95 0.88
N ALA A 19 8.33 -2.46 2.09
CA ALA A 19 8.43 -1.64 3.30
C ALA A 19 9.86 -1.12 3.50
N THR A 20 10.87 -1.95 3.21
CA THR A 20 12.28 -1.56 3.25
C THR A 20 12.58 -0.45 2.24
N GLU A 21 12.13 -0.59 0.99
CA GLU A 21 12.31 0.42 -0.07
C GLU A 21 11.62 1.76 0.25
N VAL A 22 10.43 1.69 0.85
CA VAL A 22 9.68 2.88 1.30
C VAL A 22 10.27 3.48 2.59
N GLY A 23 11.05 2.71 3.35
CA GLY A 23 11.66 3.11 4.60
C GLY A 23 10.68 3.10 5.79
N ILE A 24 9.79 2.11 5.84
CA ILE A 24 8.84 1.87 6.94
C ILE A 24 8.89 0.40 7.38
N ASN A 25 8.22 0.07 8.47
CA ASN A 25 8.06 -1.33 8.89
C ASN A 25 6.97 -2.06 8.07
N PHE A 26 7.11 -3.38 7.90
CA PHE A 26 6.18 -4.19 7.12
C PHE A 26 4.77 -4.20 7.72
N SER A 27 4.64 -4.14 9.05
CA SER A 27 3.35 -4.07 9.75
C SER A 27 2.61 -2.76 9.44
N GLY A 28 3.33 -1.66 9.29
CA GLY A 28 2.81 -0.35 8.88
C GLY A 28 2.38 -0.37 7.43
N LEU A 29 3.19 -0.95 6.54
CA LEU A 29 2.78 -1.15 5.14
C LEU A 29 1.53 -2.02 5.03
N SER A 30 1.43 -3.10 5.81
CA SER A 30 0.26 -3.98 5.85
C SER A 30 -1.01 -3.21 6.25
N ARG A 31 -0.94 -2.41 7.31
CA ARG A 31 -2.08 -1.55 7.73
C ARG A 31 -2.44 -0.50 6.69
N ILE A 32 -1.45 0.11 6.02
CA ILE A 32 -1.69 1.04 4.91
C ILE A 32 -2.38 0.32 3.75
N GLU A 33 -1.92 -0.87 3.35
CA GLU A 33 -2.54 -1.66 2.29
C GLU A 33 -3.98 -2.06 2.62
N ARG A 34 -4.33 -2.20 3.90
CA ARG A 34 -5.71 -2.48 4.36
C ARG A 34 -6.55 -1.23 4.62
N GLY A 35 -5.98 -0.04 4.45
CA GLY A 35 -6.63 1.24 4.77
C GLY A 35 -6.86 1.50 6.27
N GLU A 36 -6.22 0.71 7.14
CA GLU A 36 -6.30 0.88 8.61
C GLU A 36 -5.36 1.98 9.12
N GLN A 37 -4.41 2.41 8.30
CA GLN A 37 -3.46 3.48 8.63
C GLN A 37 -3.26 4.41 7.44
N THR A 38 -3.45 5.70 7.66
CA THR A 38 -3.09 6.74 6.70
C THR A 38 -1.57 6.94 6.67
N PRO A 39 -0.91 6.84 5.49
CA PRO A 39 0.53 7.10 5.38
C PRO A 39 0.84 8.59 5.55
N SER A 40 2.04 8.90 6.05
CA SER A 40 2.55 10.28 6.01
C SER A 40 2.78 10.72 4.55
N PRO A 41 2.80 12.03 4.24
CA PRO A 41 3.00 12.51 2.87
C PRO A 41 4.28 11.96 2.22
N LYS A 42 5.38 11.88 2.97
CA LYS A 42 6.65 11.31 2.50
C LYS A 42 6.52 9.83 2.13
N VAL A 43 5.78 9.05 2.94
CA VAL A 43 5.52 7.63 2.66
C VAL A 43 4.61 7.48 1.44
N ALA A 44 3.57 8.31 1.32
CA ALA A 44 2.65 8.28 0.19
C ALA A 44 3.37 8.53 -1.15
N ILE A 45 4.25 9.53 -1.21
CA ILE A 45 5.05 9.82 -2.41
C ILE A 45 5.94 8.63 -2.79
N ARG A 46 6.59 8.00 -1.80
CA ARG A 46 7.42 6.81 -2.03
C ARG A 46 6.60 5.63 -2.52
N LEU A 47 5.42 5.40 -1.94
CA LEU A 47 4.51 4.35 -2.41
C LEU A 47 4.04 4.61 -3.84
N CYS A 48 3.75 5.86 -4.22
CA CYS A 48 3.43 6.20 -5.61
C CYS A 48 4.56 5.79 -6.57
N ALA A 49 5.81 6.08 -6.20
CA ALA A 49 6.97 5.71 -7.01
C ALA A 49 7.15 4.18 -7.11
N VAL A 50 7.04 3.45 -5.99
CA VAL A 50 7.22 1.99 -5.95
C VAL A 50 6.09 1.26 -6.68
N TYR A 51 4.85 1.72 -6.50
CA TYR A 51 3.64 1.09 -7.04
C TYR A 51 3.18 1.65 -8.38
N GLY A 52 3.82 2.70 -8.90
CA GLY A 52 3.40 3.36 -10.15
C GLY A 52 1.94 3.77 -10.14
N VAL A 53 1.46 4.27 -9.00
CA VAL A 53 0.08 4.72 -8.78
C VAL A 53 0.05 6.21 -8.46
N SER A 54 -1.13 6.81 -8.53
CA SER A 54 -1.34 8.21 -8.15
C SER A 54 -1.52 8.38 -6.63
N LEU A 55 -1.40 9.61 -6.12
CA LEU A 55 -1.73 9.91 -4.73
C LEU A 55 -3.20 9.62 -4.41
N ASP A 56 -4.10 9.81 -5.38
CA ASP A 56 -5.52 9.47 -5.22
C ASP A 56 -5.68 7.97 -4.91
N ASP A 57 -4.91 7.11 -5.57
CA ASP A 57 -4.91 5.67 -5.30
C ASP A 57 -4.38 5.31 -3.90
N ILE A 58 -3.49 6.13 -3.33
CA ILE A 58 -2.96 5.92 -1.97
C ILE A 58 -4.00 6.29 -0.91
N TYR A 59 -4.74 7.38 -1.11
CA TYR A 59 -5.69 7.90 -0.13
C TYR A 59 -7.12 7.42 -0.37
N ARG A 60 -7.38 6.70 -1.46
CA ARG A 60 -8.69 6.12 -1.73
C ARG A 60 -9.09 5.20 -0.57
N PRO A 61 -10.24 5.45 0.08
CA PRO A 61 -10.71 4.59 1.14
C PRO A 61 -10.96 3.18 0.58
N THR A 62 -10.30 2.18 1.18
CA THR A 62 -10.62 0.78 0.92
C THR A 62 -11.86 0.42 1.71
N SER A 63 -12.91 -0.04 1.02
CA SER A 63 -14.10 -0.51 1.70
C SER A 63 -13.82 -1.87 2.36
N PRO A 64 -14.36 -2.13 3.57
CA PRO A 64 -14.20 -3.44 4.23
C PRO A 64 -14.72 -4.62 3.40
N ALA A 65 -15.58 -4.37 2.40
CA ALA A 65 -16.10 -5.37 1.48
C ALA A 65 -15.05 -5.86 0.47
N GLU A 66 -14.13 -4.99 0.04
CA GLU A 66 -13.11 -5.31 -0.95
C GLU A 66 -12.06 -6.29 -0.41
N ASP A 67 -11.83 -6.32 0.91
CA ASP A 67 -10.81 -7.18 1.53
C ASP A 67 -11.33 -8.52 2.07
N ARG A 68 -12.63 -8.64 2.35
CA ARG A 68 -13.26 -9.92 2.74
C ARG A 68 -13.50 -10.88 1.57
N ALA A 69 -13.40 -10.39 0.33
CA ALA A 69 -13.70 -11.13 -0.89
C ALA A 69 -12.47 -11.81 -1.54
N ALA A 70 -11.32 -11.87 -0.86
CA ALA A 70 -10.09 -12.49 -1.35
C ALA A 70 -9.42 -13.34 -0.27
#